data_AF-A0A378A1Z7-F1
#
_entry.id   AF-A0A378A1Z7-F1
#
_cell.length_a   1.000
_cell.length_b   1.000
_cell.length_c   1.000
_cell.angle_alpha   90.00
_cell.angle_beta   90.00
_cell.angle_gamma   90.00
#
_symmetry.space_group_name_H-M   'P 1'
#
loop_
_entity.id
_entity.type
_entity.pdbx_description
1 polymer ?
#
loop_
_entity_poly.entity_id
_entity_poly.type
_entity_poly.pdbx_seq_one_letter_code
_entity_poly.pdbx_strand_id
1 'polypeptide(L)'
;MFARAALSLKYDDPDKPAPITESQILMPRRFDDRRPDLWSVFNRTQENLTKGGLHGRSANGRRQQTRPVQGIDSDVRLNRALWMLADGLRQLKA
;
A
#
# COMPACT_ATOMS: atom_id res chain seq x y z
N MET A 1 -7.80 8.48 3.59
CA MET A 1 -8.70 7.39 3.14
C MET A 1 -8.01 6.40 2.22
N PHE A 2 -7.36 6.85 1.12
CA PHE A 2 -6.67 5.96 0.16
C PHE A 2 -5.75 4.91 0.80
N ALA A 3 -4.76 5.35 1.59
CA ALA A 3 -3.77 4.46 2.19
C ALA A 3 -4.39 3.39 3.10
N ARG A 4 -5.41 3.73 3.88
CA ARG A 4 -6.11 2.77 4.73
C ARG A 4 -6.81 1.68 3.92
N ALA A 5 -7.55 2.09 2.89
CA ALA A 5 -8.20 1.14 1.99
C ALA A 5 -7.16 0.29 1.22
N ALA A 6 -6.03 0.88 0.83
CA ALA A 6 -4.94 0.17 0.16
C ALA A 6 -4.30 -0.91 1.06
N LEU A 7 -4.15 -0.68 2.36
CA LEU A 7 -3.68 -1.71 3.30
C LEU A 7 -4.62 -2.91 3.32
N SER A 8 -5.93 -2.67 3.35
CA SER A 8 -6.95 -3.74 3.34
C SER A 8 -6.90 -4.58 2.07
N LEU A 9 -6.37 -4.09 0.95
CA LEU A 9 -6.23 -4.89 -0.29
C LEU A 9 -5.16 -5.98 -0.18
N LYS A 10 -4.20 -5.84 0.74
CA LYS A 10 -3.10 -6.80 0.95
C LYS A 10 -3.20 -7.51 2.31
N TYR A 11 -3.83 -6.87 3.29
CA TYR A 11 -3.97 -7.32 4.68
C TYR A 11 -5.45 -7.26 5.08
N ASP A 12 -6.27 -8.13 4.47
CA ASP A 12 -7.72 -8.19 4.69
C ASP A 12 -8.14 -9.06 5.88
N ASP A 13 -7.20 -9.79 6.49
CA ASP A 13 -7.44 -10.66 7.64
C ASP A 13 -7.81 -9.84 8.90
N PRO A 14 -9.06 -9.92 9.40
CA PRO A 14 -9.51 -9.14 10.55
C PRO A 14 -8.83 -9.55 11.86
N ASP A 15 -8.33 -10.79 11.95
CA ASP A 15 -7.63 -11.30 13.12
C ASP A 15 -6.12 -10.96 13.09
N LYS A 16 -5.63 -10.45 11.95
CA LYS A 16 -4.22 -10.08 11.75
C LYS A 16 -4.12 -8.66 11.18
N PRO A 17 -3.99 -7.63 12.04
CA PRO A 17 -3.82 -6.27 11.56
C PRO A 17 -2.58 -6.16 10.67
N ALA A 18 -2.64 -5.24 9.70
CA ALA A 18 -1.52 -4.92 8.84
C ALA A 18 -0.27 -4.64 9.69
N PRO A 19 0.91 -5.20 9.35
CA PRO A 19 2.11 -5.04 10.16
C PRO A 19 2.75 -3.65 10.02
N ILE A 20 2.13 -2.77 9.22
CA ILE A 20 2.60 -1.47 8.78
C ILE A 20 1.44 -0.47 8.77
N THR A 21 1.77 0.81 8.86
CA THR A 21 0.80 1.91 8.96
C THR A 21 0.57 2.61 7.61
N GLU A 22 -0.48 3.42 7.53
CA GLU A 22 -0.77 4.23 6.35
C GLU A 22 0.38 5.19 6.01
N SER A 23 1.01 5.79 7.01
CA SER A 23 2.11 6.73 6.79
C SER A 23 3.31 6.02 6.15
N GLN A 24 3.59 4.78 6.53
CA GLN A 24 4.70 4.00 5.98
C GLN A 24 4.50 3.65 4.51
N ILE A 25 3.30 3.30 4.08
CA ILE A 25 3.04 3.02 2.65
C ILE A 25 3.00 4.30 1.81
N LEU A 26 2.78 5.46 2.43
CA LEU A 26 2.87 6.78 1.79
C LEU A 26 4.30 7.35 1.77
N MET A 27 5.25 6.73 2.48
CA MET A 27 6.64 7.21 2.47
C MET A 27 7.27 6.98 1.10
N PRO A 28 7.79 8.05 0.46
CA PRO A 28 8.54 7.89 -0.79
C PRO A 28 9.82 7.11 -0.55
N ARG A 29 10.18 6.22 -1.49
CA ARG A 29 11.52 5.60 -1.52
C ARG A 29 12.57 6.52 -2.11
N ARG A 30 12.17 7.44 -2.99
CA ARG A 30 13.03 8.44 -3.64
C ARG A 30 12.51 9.84 -3.32
N PHE A 31 13.43 10.81 -3.19
CA PHE A 31 13.06 12.18 -2.85
C PHE A 31 12.09 12.81 -3.86
N ASP A 32 12.26 12.52 -5.15
CA ASP A 32 11.48 13.10 -6.23
C ASP A 32 9.99 12.70 -6.21
N ASP A 33 9.66 11.58 -5.55
CA ASP A 33 8.28 11.05 -5.46
C ASP A 33 7.45 11.69 -4.34
N ARG A 34 7.95 12.74 -3.68
CA ARG A 34 7.31 13.39 -2.52
C ARG A 34 6.06 14.21 -2.84
N ARG A 35 5.72 14.40 -4.13
CA ARG A 35 4.60 15.25 -4.52
C ARG A 35 3.27 14.74 -3.95
N PRO A 36 2.41 15.62 -3.42
CA PRO A 36 1.17 15.21 -2.74
C PRO A 36 -0.02 15.02 -3.69
N ASP A 37 0.20 14.90 -5.00
CA ASP A 37 -0.86 14.63 -5.97
C ASP A 37 -1.27 13.15 -5.97
N LEU A 38 -2.44 12.87 -6.55
CA LEU A 38 -3.03 11.52 -6.57
C LEU A 38 -2.10 10.49 -7.24
N TRP A 39 -1.41 10.88 -8.30
CA TRP A 39 -0.53 10.00 -9.06
C TRP A 39 0.72 9.63 -8.24
N SER A 40 1.39 10.60 -7.64
CA SER A 40 2.53 10.35 -6.76
C SER A 40 2.14 9.58 -5.48
N VAL A 41 0.94 9.82 -4.93
CA VAL A 41 0.42 9.03 -3.79
C VAL A 41 0.14 7.58 -4.19
N PHE A 42 -0.48 7.37 -5.35
CA PHE A 42 -0.75 6.05 -5.91
C PHE A 42 0.55 5.28 -6.11
N ASN A 43 1.53 5.85 -6.81
CA ASN A 43 2.80 5.20 -7.13
C ASN A 43 3.58 4.79 -5.87
N ARG A 44 3.68 5.70 -4.88
CA ARG A 44 4.36 5.37 -3.60
C ARG A 44 3.69 4.20 -2.89
N THR A 45 2.36 4.22 -2.84
CA THR A 45 1.58 3.17 -2.18
C THR A 45 1.75 1.83 -2.91
N GLN A 46 1.62 1.84 -4.23
CA GLN A 46 1.79 0.68 -5.09
C GLN A 46 3.20 0.09 -4.93
N GLU A 47 4.24 0.92 -5.03
CA GLU A 47 5.63 0.49 -4.91
C GLU A 47 5.90 -0.13 -3.54
N ASN A 48 5.42 0.51 -2.48
CA ASN A 48 5.64 0.03 -1.12
C ASN A 48 4.92 -1.29 -0.84
N LEU A 49 3.71 -1.47 -1.35
CA LEU A 49 2.96 -2.71 -1.19
C LEU A 49 3.51 -3.84 -2.05
N THR A 50 3.95 -3.55 -3.28
CA THR A 50 4.49 -4.57 -4.20
C THR A 50 5.91 -4.98 -3.84
N LYS A 51 6.82 -4.04 -3.59
CA LYS A 51 8.22 -4.35 -3.26
C LYS A 51 8.42 -4.86 -1.84
N GLY A 52 7.55 -4.50 -0.90
CA GLY A 52 7.75 -4.82 0.51
C GLY A 52 9.04 -4.20 1.08
N GLY A 53 9.64 -4.79 2.11
CA GLY A 53 10.82 -4.24 2.80
C GLY A 53 10.51 -3.13 3.83
N LEU A 54 9.23 -2.79 4.06
CA LEU A 54 8.85 -1.88 5.12
C LEU A 54 8.98 -2.55 6.48
N HIS A 55 9.57 -1.86 7.46
CA HIS A 55 9.67 -2.32 8.82
C HIS A 55 8.30 -2.39 9.48
N GLY A 56 7.99 -3.51 10.10
CA GLY A 56 6.72 -3.73 10.76
C GLY A 56 6.85 -4.57 12.01
N ARG A 57 5.70 -4.79 12.66
CA ARG A 57 5.58 -5.77 13.75
C ARG A 57 4.50 -6.78 13.40
N SER A 58 4.74 -8.05 13.72
CA SER A 58 3.73 -9.10 13.59
C SER A 58 2.67 -8.97 14.69
N ALA A 59 1.58 -9.72 14.56
CA ALA A 59 0.51 -9.77 15.56
C ALA A 59 1.02 -10.15 16.96
N ASN A 60 2.09 -10.95 17.06
CA ASN A 60 2.76 -11.30 18.33
C ASN A 60 3.87 -10.32 18.75
N GLY A 61 3.95 -9.13 18.15
CA GLY A 61 4.88 -8.06 18.53
C GLY A 61 6.33 -8.23 18.03
N ARG A 62 6.67 -9.32 17.33
CA ARG A 62 8.03 -9.52 16.80
C ARG A 62 8.31 -8.53 15.67
N ARG A 63 9.56 -8.05 15.62
CA ARG A 63 10.03 -7.20 14.52
C ARG A 63 10.09 -8.03 13.24
N GLN A 64 9.56 -7.48 12.15
CA GLN A 64 9.60 -8.10 10.83
C GLN A 64 9.70 -7.04 9.73
N GLN A 65 9.87 -7.49 8.49
CA GLN A 65 9.69 -6.65 7.31
C GLN A 65 8.57 -7.21 6.44
N THR A 66 7.83 -6.32 5.78
CA THR A 66 6.82 -6.72 4.79
C THR A 66 7.50 -7.48 3.65
N ARG A 67 6.85 -8.52 3.14
CA ARG A 67 7.39 -9.30 2.01
C ARG A 67 6.94 -8.69 0.67
N PRO A 68 7.76 -8.79 -0.39
CA PRO A 68 7.33 -8.45 -1.74
C PRO A 68 6.15 -9.33 -2.16
N VAL A 69 5.29 -8.78 -3.00
CA VAL A 69 4.27 -9.57 -3.69
C VAL A 69 4.98 -10.48 -4.69
N GLN A 70 4.66 -11.77 -4.65
CA GLN A 70 5.22 -12.78 -5.54
C GLN A 70 4.11 -13.32 -6.44
N GLY A 71 4.45 -13.57 -7.70
CA GLY A 71 3.52 -14.06 -8.72
C GLY A 71 2.82 -12.93 -9.48
N ILE A 72 2.71 -13.14 -10.80
CA ILE A 72 2.12 -12.17 -11.74
C ILE A 72 0.65 -11.92 -11.40
N ASP A 73 -0.12 -12.98 -11.11
CA ASP A 73 -1.56 -12.85 -10.85
C ASP A 73 -1.87 -12.04 -9.58
N SER A 74 -1.07 -12.22 -8.53
CA SER A 74 -1.19 -11.47 -7.28
C SER A 74 -0.84 -10.00 -7.50
N ASP A 75 0.20 -9.72 -8.26
CA ASP A 75 0.62 -8.36 -8.60
C ASP A 75 -0.43 -7.65 -9.46
N VAL A 76 -0.90 -8.29 -10.54
CA VAL A 76 -1.95 -7.75 -11.42
C VAL A 76 -3.24 -7.47 -10.63
N ARG A 77 -3.65 -8.37 -9.73
CA ARG A 77 -4.84 -8.20 -8.89
C ARG A 77 -4.70 -6.99 -7.96
N LEU A 78 -3.58 -6.89 -7.25
CA LEU A 78 -3.32 -5.77 -6.34
C LEU A 78 -3.27 -4.44 -7.10
N ASN A 79 -2.55 -4.40 -8.23
CA ASN A 79 -2.44 -3.19 -9.06
C ASN A 79 -3.80 -2.75 -9.59
N ARG A 80 -4.64 -3.68 -10.07
CA ARG A 80 -6.00 -3.37 -10.53
C ARG A 80 -6.86 -2.81 -9.39
N ALA A 81 -6.80 -3.41 -8.21
CA ALA A 81 -7.58 -2.96 -7.05
C ALA A 81 -7.15 -1.56 -6.57
N LEU A 82 -5.84 -1.29 -6.53
CA LEU A 82 -5.31 0.03 -6.21
C LEU A 82 -5.78 1.08 -7.22
N TRP A 83 -5.81 0.73 -8.51
CA TRP A 83 -6.26 1.62 -9.58
C TRP A 83 -7.74 1.97 -9.45
N MET A 84 -8.60 0.99 -9.22
CA MET A 84 -10.05 1.22 -9.00
C MET A 84 -10.29 2.13 -7.79
N LEU A 85 -9.52 1.94 -6.71
CA LEU A 85 -9.60 2.78 -5.52
C LEU A 85 -9.17 4.23 -5.83
N ALA A 86 -8.10 4.43 -6.60
CA ALA A 86 -7.63 5.75 -6.99
C ALA A 86 -8.60 6.47 -7.93
N ASP A 87 -9.18 5.76 -8.90
CA ASP A 87 -10.15 6.34 -9.83
C ASP A 87 -11.46 6.74 -9.12
N GLY A 88 -11.95 5.92 -8.19
CA GLY A 88 -13.10 6.29 -7.35
C GLY A 88 -12.85 7.57 -6.53
N LEU A 89 -11.65 7.72 -5.95
CA LEU A 89 -11.28 8.96 -5.25
C LEU A 89 -11.14 10.17 -6.18
N ARG A 90 -10.70 9.96 -7.42
CA ARG A 90 -10.64 11.02 -8.43
C ARG A 90 -12.04 11.52 -8.76
N GLN A 91 -12.99 10.61 -8.98
CA GLN A 91 -14.38 10.94 -9.27
C GLN A 91 -15.06 11.68 -8.12
N LEU A 92 -14.77 11.31 -6.86
CA LEU A 92 -15.32 11.96 -5.67
C LEU A 92 -14.74 13.34 -5.36
N LYS A 93 -13.58 13.67 -5.94
CA LYS A 93 -12.94 14.99 -5.81
C LYS A 93 -13.37 15.98 -6.90
N ALA A 94 -14.09 15.50 -7.92
CA ALA A 94 -14.54 16.30 -9.06
C ALA A 94 -15.82 17.07 -8.75
#